data_AF-A0A661CKS6-F1
#
_entry.id   AF-A0A661CKS6-F1
#
_cell.length_a   1.000
_cell.length_b   1.000
_cell.length_c   1.000
_cell.angle_alpha   90.00
_cell.angle_beta   90.00
_cell.angle_gamma   90.00
#
_symmetry.space_group_name_H-M   'P 1'
#
loop_
_entity.id
_entity.type
_entity.pdbx_description
1 polymer ?
#
loop_
_entity_poly.entity_id
_entity_poly.type
_entity_poly.pdbx_seq_one_letter_code
_entity_poly.pdbx_strand_id
1 'polypeptide(L)'
;MNSDHSETTDFLSIVVRLLGLLMLIIGLYVGIKVIFEAWNLYDEPQRIERFADAIEQGSHLDSLLSSFTEKETSNDANDVQAWQPKHERQKESIRVTYFLAWFIAIILLMVVGSLASSAIKTGGQLALYDLQVKRFANLLMEEVRNKTKEE
;
A
#
# COMPACT_ATOMS: atom_id res chain seq x y z
N MET A 1 45.67 24.14 12.15
CA MET A 1 45.05 23.41 11.03
C MET A 1 43.97 22.53 11.63
N ASN A 2 42.68 22.92 11.58
CA ASN A 2 41.54 22.08 12.00
C ASN A 2 40.16 22.64 11.55
N SER A 3 40.11 23.49 10.53
CA SER A 3 38.89 24.13 10.05
C SER A 3 38.06 23.30 9.04
N ASP A 4 38.61 22.21 8.51
CA ASP A 4 37.97 21.49 7.38
C ASP A 4 36.82 20.57 7.81
N HIS A 5 36.74 20.21 9.09
CA HIS A 5 35.68 19.33 9.59
C HIS A 5 34.30 20.01 9.70
N SER A 6 34.22 21.34 9.82
CA SER A 6 32.92 22.03 9.91
C SER A 6 32.23 22.16 8.56
N GLU A 7 32.95 22.55 7.50
CA GLU A 7 32.35 22.78 6.18
C GLU A 7 31.79 21.51 5.54
N THR A 8 32.48 20.38 5.70
CA THR A 8 32.04 19.09 5.14
C THR A 8 30.76 18.58 5.79
N THR A 9 30.62 18.77 7.11
CA THR A 9 29.45 18.34 7.88
C THR A 9 28.23 19.23 7.58
N ASP A 10 28.45 20.53 7.43
CA ASP A 10 27.40 21.49 7.05
C ASP A 10 26.90 21.26 5.62
N PHE A 11 27.81 21.04 4.67
CA PHE A 11 27.45 20.71 3.29
C PHE A 11 26.67 19.39 3.22
N LEU A 12 27.12 18.35 3.94
CA LEU A 12 26.41 17.07 4.01
C LEU A 12 25.01 17.24 4.61
N SER A 13 24.85 18.07 5.64
CA SER A 13 23.55 18.38 6.24
C SER A 13 22.60 19.06 5.23
N ILE A 14 23.09 20.02 4.44
CA ILE A 14 22.31 20.64 3.36
C ILE A 14 21.85 19.60 2.33
N VAL A 15 22.76 18.72 1.89
CA VAL A 15 22.46 17.70 0.87
C VAL A 15 21.43 16.71 1.38
N VAL A 16 21.59 16.21 2.61
CA VAL A 16 20.63 15.29 3.26
C VAL A 16 19.25 15.95 3.40
N ARG A 17 19.21 17.24 3.74
CA ARG A 17 17.96 18.00 3.85
C ARG A 17 17.25 18.14 2.51
N LEU A 18 18.00 18.43 1.45
CA LEU A 18 17.48 18.51 0.08
C LEU A 18 16.94 17.15 -0.38
N LEU A 19 17.67 16.07 -0.10
CA LEU A 19 17.25 14.70 -0.39
C LEU A 19 15.96 14.34 0.37
N GLY A 20 15.87 14.72 1.64
CA GLY A 20 14.68 14.53 2.47
C GLY A 20 13.47 15.28 1.93
N LEU A 21 13.65 16.53 1.51
CA LEU A 21 12.59 17.32 0.87
C LEU A 21 12.12 16.67 -0.42
N LEU A 22 13.05 16.18 -1.25
CA LEU A 22 12.74 15.52 -2.51
C LEU A 22 11.96 14.21 -2.26
N MET A 23 12.40 13.39 -1.30
CA MET A 23 11.67 12.18 -0.88
C MET A 23 10.25 12.50 -0.39
N LEU A 24 10.08 13.59 0.36
CA LEU A 24 8.78 14.03 0.84
C LEU A 24 7.85 14.42 -0.33
N ILE A 25 8.35 15.17 -1.30
CA ILE A 25 7.57 15.56 -2.50
C ILE A 25 7.15 14.32 -3.29
N ILE A 26 8.08 13.37 -3.52
CA ILE A 26 7.78 12.13 -4.24
C ILE A 26 6.73 11.31 -3.47
N GLY A 27 6.92 11.11 -2.17
CA GLY A 27 5.99 10.36 -1.34
C GLY A 27 4.59 10.98 -1.34
N LEU A 28 4.50 12.31 -1.26
CA LEU A 28 3.23 13.03 -1.34
C LEU A 28 2.56 12.86 -2.71
N TYR A 29 3.31 13.01 -3.80
CA TYR A 29 2.81 12.80 -5.15
C TYR A 29 2.24 11.39 -5.34
N VAL A 30 2.99 10.37 -4.92
CA VAL A 30 2.54 8.97 -4.99
C VAL A 30 1.31 8.75 -4.11
N GLY A 31 1.27 9.29 -2.89
CA GLY A 31 0.12 9.18 -1.99
C GLY A 31 -1.16 9.75 -2.59
N ILE A 32 -1.09 10.93 -3.21
CA ILE A 32 -2.22 11.53 -3.93
C ILE A 32 -2.64 10.65 -5.12
N LYS A 33 -1.67 10.14 -5.89
CA LYS A 33 -1.95 9.24 -7.01
C LYS A 33 -2.66 7.96 -6.57
N VAL A 34 -2.30 7.38 -5.43
CA VAL A 34 -2.96 6.18 -4.87
C VAL A 34 -4.42 6.44 -4.57
N ILE A 35 -4.76 7.62 -4.04
CA ILE A 35 -6.15 8.01 -3.76
C ILE A 35 -6.94 8.09 -5.08
N PHE A 36 -6.38 8.74 -6.11
CA PHE A 36 -7.03 8.79 -7.41
C PHE A 36 -7.14 7.43 -8.08
N GLU A 37 -6.13 6.57 -7.95
CA GLU A 37 -6.17 5.20 -8.49
C GLU A 37 -7.26 4.36 -7.80
N ALA A 38 -7.44 4.52 -6.49
CA ALA A 38 -8.51 3.87 -5.74
C ALA A 38 -9.90 4.33 -6.20
N TRP A 39 -10.08 5.65 -6.40
CA TRP A 39 -11.30 6.19 -7.00
C TRP A 39 -11.53 5.68 -8.41
N ASN A 40 -10.50 5.69 -9.25
CA ASN A 40 -10.59 5.20 -10.62
C ASN A 40 -10.88 3.69 -10.70
N LEU A 41 -10.44 2.91 -9.71
CA LEU A 41 -10.78 1.50 -9.61
C LEU A 41 -12.26 1.28 -9.25
N TYR A 42 -12.82 2.18 -8.44
CA TYR A 42 -14.24 2.19 -8.11
C TYR A 42 -15.11 2.60 -9.31
N ASP A 43 -14.71 3.65 -10.03
CA ASP A 43 -15.45 4.15 -11.19
C ASP A 43 -15.36 3.21 -12.42
N GLU A 44 -14.20 2.54 -12.61
CA GLU A 44 -13.96 1.63 -13.75
C GLU A 44 -13.70 0.17 -13.29
N PRO A 45 -14.75 -0.62 -12.99
CA PRO A 45 -14.60 -2.00 -12.53
C PRO A 45 -14.03 -2.95 -13.60
N GLN A 46 -14.02 -2.56 -14.88
CA GLN A 46 -13.51 -3.35 -16.00
C GLN A 46 -12.02 -3.73 -15.87
N ARG A 47 -11.23 -2.93 -15.13
CA ARG A 47 -9.82 -3.27 -14.83
C ARG A 47 -9.72 -4.51 -13.93
N ILE A 48 -10.65 -4.64 -12.97
CA ILE A 48 -10.71 -5.81 -12.10
C ILE A 48 -11.17 -7.04 -12.87
N GLU A 49 -12.09 -6.90 -13.82
CA GLU A 49 -12.50 -8.03 -14.67
C GLU A 49 -11.32 -8.61 -15.45
N ARG A 50 -10.52 -7.76 -16.12
CA ARG A 50 -9.30 -8.21 -16.81
C ARG A 50 -8.28 -8.85 -15.87
N PHE A 51 -8.16 -8.33 -14.65
CA PHE A 51 -7.26 -8.91 -13.64
C PHE A 51 -7.78 -10.26 -13.13
N ALA A 52 -9.09 -10.39 -12.95
CA ALA A 52 -9.73 -11.65 -12.60
C ALA A 52 -9.55 -12.69 -13.70
N ASP A 53 -9.74 -12.32 -14.97
CA ASP A 53 -9.51 -13.22 -16.10
C ASP A 53 -8.06 -13.71 -16.15
N ALA A 54 -7.09 -12.83 -15.90
CA ALA A 54 -5.67 -13.20 -15.84
C ALA A 54 -5.36 -14.15 -14.67
N ILE A 55 -6.01 -13.95 -13.51
CA ILE A 55 -5.89 -14.86 -12.38
C ILE A 55 -6.53 -16.21 -12.72
N GLU A 56 -7.73 -16.24 -13.28
CA GLU A 56 -8.43 -17.49 -13.63
C GLU A 56 -7.64 -18.28 -14.69
N GLN A 57 -7.08 -17.59 -15.69
CA GLN A 57 -6.23 -18.22 -16.69
C GLN A 57 -4.97 -18.86 -16.09
N GLY A 58 -4.42 -18.27 -15.02
CA GLY A 58 -3.23 -18.80 -14.34
C GLY A 58 -3.52 -19.84 -13.25
N SER A 59 -4.71 -19.81 -12.64
CA SER A 59 -4.98 -20.53 -11.39
C SER A 59 -6.23 -21.42 -11.41
N HIS A 60 -7.10 -21.30 -12.42
CA HIS A 60 -8.32 -22.08 -12.59
C HIS A 60 -9.17 -22.20 -11.31
N LEU A 61 -9.22 -21.15 -10.49
CA LEU A 61 -9.80 -21.17 -9.16
C LEU A 61 -11.32 -21.36 -9.20
N ASP A 62 -11.99 -20.77 -10.17
CA ASP A 62 -13.44 -20.92 -10.35
C ASP A 62 -13.79 -22.37 -10.71
N SER A 63 -12.93 -23.03 -11.49
CA SER A 63 -13.08 -24.44 -11.86
C SER A 63 -12.84 -25.39 -10.68
N LEU A 64 -11.81 -25.13 -9.88
CA LEU A 64 -11.51 -25.93 -8.69
C LEU A 64 -12.62 -25.81 -7.64
N LEU A 65 -13.05 -24.61 -7.29
CA LEU A 65 -14.09 -24.42 -6.29
C LEU A 65 -15.43 -25.01 -6.74
N SER A 66 -15.82 -24.81 -8.01
CA SER A 66 -17.07 -25.38 -8.52
C SER A 66 -17.09 -26.91 -8.47
N SER A 67 -15.96 -27.58 -8.69
CA SER A 67 -15.83 -29.04 -8.53
C SER A 67 -16.00 -29.52 -7.08
N PHE A 68 -15.58 -28.73 -6.09
CA PHE A 68 -15.81 -29.05 -4.68
C PHE A 68 -17.29 -28.91 -4.33
N THR A 69 -17.95 -27.83 -4.75
CA THR A 69 -19.38 -27.59 -4.51
C THR A 69 -20.29 -28.59 -5.23
N GLU A 70 -19.92 -29.01 -6.44
CA GLU A 70 -20.66 -30.02 -7.20
C GLU A 70 -20.57 -31.41 -6.54
N LYS A 71 -19.45 -31.72 -5.88
CA LYS A 71 -19.25 -32.99 -5.18
C LYS A 71 -20.10 -33.12 -3.91
N GLU A 72 -20.36 -32.02 -3.19
CA GLU A 72 -21.25 -32.02 -2.03
C GLU A 72 -22.73 -32.14 -2.42
N THR A 73 -23.14 -31.51 -3.52
CA THR A 73 -24.55 -31.55 -3.98
C THR A 73 -24.93 -32.85 -4.70
N SER A 74 -23.94 -33.59 -5.22
CA SER A 74 -24.17 -34.88 -5.90
C SER A 74 -24.43 -36.06 -4.96
N ASN A 75 -24.17 -35.91 -3.65
CA ASN A 75 -24.36 -36.99 -2.67
C ASN A 75 -25.82 -37.12 -2.16
N ASP A 76 -26.71 -36.20 -2.53
CA ASP A 76 -28.11 -36.16 -2.05
C ASP A 76 -29.15 -36.26 -3.18
N ALA A 77 -28.71 -36.50 -4.43
CA ALA A 77 -29.58 -36.54 -5.60
C ALA A 77 -29.61 -37.95 -6.23
N ASN A 78 -30.21 -38.90 -5.52
CA ASN A 78 -30.77 -40.09 -6.16
C ASN A 78 -32.25 -39.85 -6.49
N ASP A 79 -32.60 -40.19 -7.73
CA ASP A 79 -33.91 -40.10 -8.39
C ASP A 79 -34.37 -38.65 -8.67
N VAL A 80 -34.51 -38.17 -9.92
CA VAL A 80 -35.26 -38.78 -11.03
C VAL A 80 -34.68 -38.32 -12.36
N GLN A 81 -34.50 -39.27 -13.27
CA GLN A 81 -34.13 -39.06 -14.66
C GLN A 81 -35.27 -38.40 -15.45
N ALA A 82 -35.08 -37.16 -15.90
CA ALA A 82 -35.95 -36.52 -16.89
C ALA A 82 -35.10 -35.81 -17.95
N TRP A 83 -35.24 -36.27 -19.18
CA TRP A 83 -34.60 -35.75 -20.38
C TRP A 83 -34.91 -34.26 -20.54
N GLN A 84 -33.87 -33.42 -20.51
CA GLN A 84 -33.95 -32.04 -20.99
C GLN A 84 -32.77 -31.72 -21.90
N PRO A 85 -33.01 -30.94 -22.97
CA PRO A 85 -32.01 -30.64 -23.98
C PRO A 85 -30.86 -29.90 -23.32
N LYS A 86 -29.65 -30.23 -23.79
CA LYS A 86 -28.34 -29.68 -23.46
C LYS A 86 -28.33 -28.16 -23.70
N HIS A 87 -29.07 -27.40 -22.89
CA HIS A 87 -28.82 -25.98 -22.72
C HIS A 87 -27.43 -25.93 -22.13
N GLU A 88 -26.51 -25.33 -22.87
CA GLU A 88 -25.28 -24.79 -22.34
C GLU A 88 -25.69 -23.91 -21.16
N ARG A 89 -25.82 -24.52 -19.99
CA ARG A 89 -25.74 -23.84 -18.71
C ARG A 89 -24.30 -23.34 -18.69
N GLN A 90 -24.11 -22.18 -19.30
CA GLN A 90 -23.09 -21.24 -18.95
C GLN A 90 -23.23 -21.13 -17.44
N LYS A 91 -22.47 -21.99 -16.74
CA LYS A 91 -22.51 -22.11 -15.28
C LYS A 91 -22.35 -20.68 -14.82
N GLU A 92 -23.35 -20.13 -14.16
CA GLU A 92 -23.18 -19.02 -13.24
C GLU A 92 -22.30 -19.55 -12.10
N SER A 93 -21.07 -19.93 -12.41
CA SER A 93 -20.04 -20.21 -11.42
C SER A 93 -19.79 -18.88 -10.77
N ILE A 94 -19.95 -18.84 -9.46
CA ILE A 94 -19.52 -17.71 -8.63
C ILE A 94 -18.11 -17.37 -9.09
N ARG A 95 -17.93 -16.16 -9.66
CA ARG A 95 -16.62 -15.66 -10.09
C ARG A 95 -15.82 -15.31 -8.85
N VAL A 96 -15.39 -16.31 -8.08
CA VAL A 96 -14.60 -16.11 -6.86
C VAL A 96 -13.32 -15.39 -7.19
N THR A 97 -12.79 -15.65 -8.37
CA THR A 97 -11.64 -14.93 -8.90
C THR A 97 -11.87 -13.42 -9.04
N TYR A 98 -13.10 -12.97 -9.35
CA TYR A 98 -13.44 -11.53 -9.38
C TYR A 98 -13.37 -10.89 -7.98
N PHE A 99 -13.87 -11.58 -6.95
CA PHE A 99 -13.75 -11.09 -5.57
C PHE A 99 -12.30 -11.12 -5.08
N LEU A 100 -11.53 -12.13 -5.46
CA LEU A 100 -10.12 -12.23 -5.15
C LEU A 100 -9.31 -11.11 -5.80
N ALA A 101 -9.61 -10.78 -7.05
CA ALA A 101 -9.00 -9.67 -7.78
C ALA A 101 -9.20 -8.33 -7.06
N TRP A 102 -10.40 -8.06 -6.55
CA TRP A 102 -10.68 -6.89 -5.69
C TRP A 102 -9.83 -6.88 -4.43
N PHE A 103 -9.73 -8.00 -3.73
CA PHE A 103 -8.96 -8.11 -2.50
C PHE A 103 -7.46 -7.84 -2.75
N ILE A 104 -6.89 -8.44 -3.80
CA ILE A 104 -5.49 -8.22 -4.18
C ILE A 104 -5.26 -6.76 -4.58
N ALA A 105 -6.17 -6.14 -5.32
CA ALA A 105 -6.04 -4.74 -5.72
C ALA A 105 -6.02 -3.80 -4.51
N ILE A 106 -6.87 -4.03 -3.51
CA ILE A 106 -6.88 -3.25 -2.25
C ILE A 106 -5.57 -3.43 -1.50
N ILE A 107 -5.05 -4.66 -1.40
CA ILE A 107 -3.73 -4.91 -0.77
C ILE A 107 -2.62 -4.17 -1.51
N LEU A 108 -2.60 -4.20 -2.84
CA LEU A 108 -1.60 -3.50 -3.64
C LEU A 108 -1.67 -1.99 -3.39
N LEU A 109 -2.86 -1.39 -3.38
CA LEU A 109 -3.04 0.02 -3.04
C LEU A 109 -2.53 0.33 -1.62
N MET A 110 -2.82 -0.54 -0.65
CA MET A 110 -2.35 -0.40 0.72
C MET A 110 -0.82 -0.47 0.81
N VAL A 111 -0.18 -1.40 0.10
CA VAL A 111 1.28 -1.52 0.02
C VAL A 111 1.88 -0.25 -0.56
N VAL A 112 1.39 0.23 -1.71
CA VAL A 112 1.90 1.45 -2.35
C VAL A 112 1.68 2.68 -1.44
N GLY A 113 0.51 2.79 -0.81
CA GLY A 113 0.22 3.85 0.16
C GLY A 113 1.13 3.80 1.39
N SER A 114 1.44 2.60 1.90
CA SER A 114 2.35 2.42 3.03
C SER A 114 3.79 2.80 2.69
N LEU A 115 4.24 2.51 1.46
CA LEU A 115 5.55 2.91 0.95
C LEU A 115 5.64 4.43 0.78
N ALA A 116 4.59 5.05 0.25
CA ALA A 116 4.49 6.50 0.15
C ALA A 116 4.53 7.16 1.54
N SER A 117 3.77 6.64 2.51
CA SER A 117 3.78 7.12 3.90
C SER A 117 5.16 6.98 4.55
N SER A 118 5.84 5.86 4.32
CA SER A 118 7.20 5.64 4.80
C SER A 118 8.20 6.63 4.17
N ALA A 119 8.10 6.88 2.87
CA ALA A 119 8.92 7.87 2.17
C ALA A 119 8.68 9.29 2.68
N ILE A 120 7.43 9.67 2.95
CA ILE A 120 7.09 10.96 3.58
C ILE A 120 7.69 11.05 4.98
N LYS A 121 7.56 10.00 5.79
CA LYS A 121 8.05 9.97 7.17
C LYS A 121 9.58 10.10 7.20
N THR A 122 10.28 9.29 6.41
CA THR A 122 11.74 9.33 6.31
C THR A 122 12.22 10.64 5.70
N GLY A 123 11.61 11.10 4.61
CA GLY A 123 11.93 12.38 3.96
C GLY A 123 11.72 13.58 4.89
N GLY A 124 10.62 13.58 5.66
CA GLY A 124 10.35 14.58 6.67
C GLY A 124 11.36 14.58 7.82
N GLN A 125 11.78 13.42 8.31
CA GLN A 125 12.83 13.32 9.32
C GLN A 125 14.18 13.85 8.82
N LEU A 126 14.56 13.54 7.58
CA LEU A 126 15.78 14.06 6.96
C LEU A 126 15.71 15.58 6.73
N ALA A 127 14.55 16.09 6.32
CA ALA A 127 14.36 17.52 6.05
C ALA A 127 14.29 18.39 7.33
N LEU A 128 13.87 17.81 8.46
CA LEU A 128 13.68 18.50 9.74
C LEU A 128 14.70 18.13 10.83
N TYR A 129 15.71 17.31 10.54
CA TYR A 129 16.67 16.80 11.54
C TYR A 129 17.27 17.90 12.44
N ASP A 130 17.63 19.05 11.85
CA ASP A 130 18.24 20.18 12.58
C ASP A 130 17.25 20.95 13.49
N LEU A 131 15.94 20.93 13.19
CA LEU A 131 14.93 21.62 13.99
C LEU A 131 14.67 20.95 15.34
N GLN A 132 14.72 19.62 15.40
CA GLN A 132 14.49 18.89 16.64
C GLN A 132 15.68 19.05 17.60
N VAL A 133 16.90 18.92 17.11
CA VAL A 133 18.12 19.02 17.92
C VAL A 133 18.28 20.43 18.51
N LYS A 134 18.01 21.49 17.72
CA LYS A 134 18.05 22.88 18.22
C LYS A 134 17.03 23.15 19.33
N ARG A 135 15.84 22.53 19.25
CA ARG A 135 14.80 22.67 20.28
C ARG A 135 15.21 21.98 21.58
N PHE A 136 15.79 20.79 21.50
CA PHE A 136 16.32 20.08 22.67
C PHE A 136 17.50 20.80 23.31
N ALA A 137 18.42 21.35 22.51
CA ALA A 137 19.55 22.12 23.02
C ALA A 137 19.11 23.39 23.75
N ASN A 138 18.12 24.11 23.20
CA ASN A 138 17.56 25.29 23.87
C ASN A 138 16.87 24.95 25.20
N LEU A 139 16.10 23.85 25.25
CA LEU A 139 15.45 23.41 26.48
C LEU A 139 16.46 23.00 27.56
N LEU A 140 17.54 22.31 27.19
CA LEU A 140 18.61 21.96 28.13
C LEU A 140 19.37 23.21 28.63
N MET A 141 19.66 24.17 27.74
CA MET A 141 20.28 25.44 28.15
C MET A 141 19.38 26.25 29.07
N GLU A 142 18.07 26.21 28.87
CA GLU A 142 17.10 26.90 29.71
C GLU A 142 17.02 26.28 31.11
N GLU A 143 16.99 24.94 31.21
CA GLU A 143 16.99 24.21 32.48
C GLU A 143 18.28 24.45 33.29
N VAL A 144 19.45 24.38 32.63
CA VAL A 144 20.75 24.64 33.27
C VAL A 144 20.83 26.09 33.76
N ARG A 145 20.40 27.06 32.94
CA ARG A 145 20.39 28.48 33.31
C ARG A 145 19.44 28.77 34.48
N ASN A 146 18.32 28.07 34.57
CA ASN A 146 17.38 28.24 35.69
C ASN A 146 17.96 27.68 36.99
N LYS A 147 18.59 26.49 36.95
CA LYS A 147 19.26 25.92 38.14
C LYS A 147 20.38 26.79 38.70
N THR A 148 21.17 27.45 37.84
CA THR A 148 22.26 28.34 38.29
C THR A 148 21.76 29.65 38.94
N LYS A 149 20.47 30.00 38.79
CA LYS A 149 19.87 31.19 39.43
C LYS A 149 19.20 30.90 40.77
N GLU A 150 18.98 29.63 41.12
CA GLU A 150 18.35 29.21 42.37
C GLU A 150 19.37 28.79 43.45
N GLU A 151 20.66 28.72 43.11
CA GLU A 151 21.80 28.64 44.06
C GLU A 151 22.40 30.03 44.34
#